data_AF-A0A3S3NEF5-F1
#
_entry.id   AF-A0A3S3NEF5-F1
#
_cell.length_a   1.000
_cell.length_b   1.000
_cell.length_c   1.000
_cell.angle_alpha   90.00
_cell.angle_beta   90.00
_cell.angle_gamma   90.00
#
_symmetry.space_group_name_H-M   'P 1'
#
loop_
_entity.id
_entity.type
_entity.pdbx_description
1 polymer ?
#
loop_
_entity_poly.entity_id
_entity_poly.type
_entity_poly.pdbx_seq_one_letter_code
_entity_poly.pdbx_strand_id
1 'polypeptide(L)'
;MPELLFYFFFFFFIFFQFASSSFTLSDTYFFNCGSTTSLSVDNRTFATNSNSNILSDTSSILLKDPNPPLDSQLDLYKTARVFTRPTSYEFDLQGNGTFVIRLHFYPFSSQGYNLFSAVFDVSGQLCYLEPGLQWTVGASVGERLQNQCGRIQNHTFK
;
A
#
# COMPACT_ATOMS: atom_id res chain seq x y z
N MET A 1 -33.12 -46.28 12.19
CA MET A 1 -32.65 -44.94 12.61
C MET A 1 -31.48 -44.33 11.78
N PRO A 2 -30.98 -44.90 10.65
CA PRO A 2 -29.88 -44.26 9.90
C PRO A 2 -30.32 -43.12 8.97
N GLU A 3 -31.56 -43.17 8.45
CA GLU A 3 -32.16 -42.14 7.57
C GLU A 3 -32.21 -40.75 8.24
N LEU A 4 -32.50 -40.72 9.54
CA LEU A 4 -32.63 -39.49 10.32
C LEU A 4 -31.26 -38.85 10.61
N LEU A 5 -30.22 -39.68 10.71
CA LEU A 5 -28.84 -39.27 10.92
C LEU A 5 -28.24 -38.70 9.63
N PHE A 6 -28.64 -39.24 8.48
CA PHE A 6 -28.28 -38.71 7.16
C PHE A 6 -28.88 -37.32 6.91
N TYR A 7 -30.16 -37.12 7.24
CA TYR A 7 -30.81 -35.80 7.15
C TYR A 7 -30.18 -34.76 8.08
N PHE A 8 -29.79 -35.17 9.30
CA PHE A 8 -29.11 -34.30 10.25
C PHE A 8 -27.74 -33.84 9.74
N PHE A 9 -26.97 -34.74 9.11
CA PHE A 9 -25.68 -34.41 8.53
C PHE A 9 -25.81 -33.48 7.33
N PHE A 10 -26.81 -33.69 6.48
CA PHE A 10 -27.09 -32.82 5.33
C PHE A 10 -27.54 -31.42 5.76
N PHE A 11 -28.37 -31.32 6.82
CA PHE A 11 -28.79 -30.05 7.39
C PHE A 11 -27.62 -29.25 7.97
N PHE A 12 -26.68 -29.92 8.67
CA PHE A 12 -25.48 -29.28 9.20
C PHE A 12 -24.55 -28.80 8.08
N PHE A 13 -24.43 -29.57 6.99
CA PHE A 13 -23.64 -29.17 5.81
C PHE A 13 -24.24 -27.95 5.10
N ILE A 14 -25.56 -27.87 4.97
CA ILE A 14 -26.23 -26.69 4.41
C ILE A 14 -25.99 -25.46 5.29
N PHE A 15 -26.13 -25.58 6.62
CA PHE A 15 -25.89 -24.47 7.55
C PHE A 15 -24.43 -23.98 7.54
N PHE A 16 -23.46 -24.88 7.36
CA PHE A 16 -22.04 -24.52 7.32
C PHE A 16 -21.64 -23.76 6.04
N GLN A 17 -22.40 -23.90 4.95
CA GLN A 17 -22.13 -23.23 3.68
C GLN A 17 -22.59 -21.76 3.65
N PHE A 18 -23.38 -21.31 4.63
CA PHE A 18 -23.93 -19.94 4.65
C PHE A 18 -23.08 -18.90 5.39
N ALA A 19 -21.91 -19.28 5.93
CA ALA A 19 -21.02 -18.36 6.62
C ALA A 19 -19.92 -17.81 5.69
N SER A 20 -20.28 -17.22 4.56
CA SER A 20 -19.36 -16.38 3.78
C SER A 20 -19.83 -14.94 3.86
N SER A 21 -19.29 -14.18 4.81
CA SER A 21 -19.49 -12.73 4.85
C SER A 21 -18.73 -12.09 3.69
N SER A 22 -19.44 -11.40 2.78
CA SER A 22 -18.78 -10.49 1.83
C SER A 22 -18.11 -9.37 2.61
N PHE A 23 -16.77 -9.36 2.61
CA PHE A 23 -16.00 -8.24 3.13
C PHE A 23 -16.11 -7.09 2.12
N THR A 24 -16.81 -6.02 2.50
CA THR A 24 -16.82 -4.78 1.73
C THR A 24 -15.63 -3.94 2.20
N LEU A 25 -14.58 -3.85 1.37
CA LEU A 25 -13.50 -2.89 1.56
C LEU A 25 -14.06 -1.48 1.37
N SER A 26 -14.29 -0.76 2.47
CA SER A 26 -14.90 0.57 2.39
C SER A 26 -13.97 1.61 1.77
N ASP A 27 -12.65 1.41 1.79
CA ASP A 27 -11.67 2.28 1.15
C ASP A 27 -10.58 1.46 0.47
N THR A 28 -10.41 1.61 -0.86
CA THR A 28 -9.30 1.01 -1.61
C THR A 28 -8.57 2.08 -2.40
N TYR A 29 -7.27 2.22 -2.14
CA TYR A 29 -6.42 3.19 -2.82
C TYR A 29 -5.37 2.47 -3.68
N PHE A 30 -5.28 2.87 -4.95
CA PHE A 30 -4.30 2.36 -5.90
C PHE A 30 -3.47 3.52 -6.43
N PHE A 31 -2.14 3.42 -6.29
CA PHE A 31 -1.21 4.49 -6.66
C PHE A 31 -0.22 4.05 -7.72
N ASN A 32 -0.11 4.83 -8.79
CA ASN A 32 0.86 4.65 -9.86
C ASN A 32 2.14 5.43 -9.52
N CYS A 33 2.94 4.87 -8.61
CA CYS A 33 4.16 5.50 -8.14
C CYS A 33 5.22 5.58 -9.26
N GLY A 34 5.71 6.80 -9.52
CA GLY A 34 6.74 7.02 -10.55
C GLY A 34 6.20 7.53 -11.88
N SER A 35 4.87 7.61 -12.02
CA SER A 35 4.20 8.18 -13.18
C SER A 35 3.51 9.50 -12.85
N THR A 36 3.35 10.35 -13.86
CA THR A 36 2.50 11.55 -13.81
C THR A 36 1.09 11.28 -14.33
N THR A 37 0.85 10.09 -14.89
CA THR A 37 -0.44 9.68 -15.45
C THR A 37 -1.02 8.48 -14.70
N SER A 38 -2.34 8.40 -14.64
CA SER A 38 -3.02 7.19 -14.18
C SER A 38 -2.76 6.01 -15.11
N LEU A 39 -2.91 4.80 -14.58
CA LEU A 39 -2.74 3.55 -15.29
C LEU A 39 -3.84 2.58 -14.87
N SER A 40 -4.40 1.83 -15.83
CA SER A 40 -5.35 0.76 -15.53
C SER A 40 -4.70 -0.60 -15.76
N VAL A 41 -4.67 -1.44 -14.72
CA VAL A 41 -4.15 -2.82 -14.75
C VAL A 41 -5.16 -3.74 -14.06
N ASP A 42 -5.50 -4.86 -14.69
CA ASP A 42 -6.47 -5.85 -14.17
C ASP A 42 -7.78 -5.22 -13.66
N ASN A 43 -8.40 -4.34 -14.45
CA ASN A 43 -9.65 -3.65 -14.09
C ASN A 43 -9.55 -2.77 -12.82
N ARG A 44 -8.33 -2.39 -12.41
CA ARG A 44 -8.05 -1.46 -11.31
C ARG A 44 -7.35 -0.23 -11.85
N THR A 45 -7.79 0.95 -11.43
CA THR A 45 -7.18 2.23 -11.84
C THR A 45 -6.25 2.74 -10.76
N PHE A 46 -4.97 2.82 -11.09
CA PHE A 46 -3.92 3.38 -10.25
C PHE A 46 -3.78 4.88 -10.54
N ALA A 47 -4.07 5.72 -9.55
CA ALA A 47 -4.03 7.17 -9.66
C ALA A 47 -2.60 7.72 -9.48
N THR A 48 -2.34 8.91 -10.01
CA THR A 48 -1.08 9.63 -9.77
C THR A 48 -1.06 10.27 -8.37
N ASN A 49 0.11 10.33 -7.75
CA ASN A 49 0.32 10.92 -6.42
C ASN A 49 0.47 12.45 -6.46
N SER A 50 0.23 13.09 -7.61
CA SER A 50 0.57 14.50 -7.84
C SER A 50 -0.37 15.52 -7.19
N ASN A 51 -1.56 15.11 -6.74
CA ASN A 51 -2.58 16.02 -6.17
C ASN A 51 -3.17 15.54 -4.83
N SER A 52 -2.56 14.54 -4.19
CA SER A 52 -3.11 13.96 -2.97
C SER A 52 -2.39 14.50 -1.74
N ASN A 53 -3.14 15.07 -0.78
CA ASN A 53 -2.69 15.43 0.58
C ASN A 53 -2.18 14.24 1.42
N ILE A 54 -1.97 13.09 0.78
CA ILE A 54 -1.57 11.81 1.36
C ILE A 54 -0.05 11.76 1.51
N LEU A 55 0.73 12.46 0.67
CA LEU A 55 2.19 12.38 0.72
C LEU A 55 2.76 13.54 1.54
N SER A 56 3.52 13.27 2.59
CA SER A 56 4.08 14.31 3.47
C SER A 56 5.17 15.17 2.82
N ASP A 57 5.91 14.61 1.85
CA ASP A 57 6.88 15.34 1.05
C ASP A 57 6.78 14.92 -0.42
N THR A 58 6.60 15.91 -1.31
CA THR A 58 6.53 15.68 -2.76
C THR A 58 7.90 15.58 -3.42
N SER A 59 8.98 15.89 -2.70
CA SER A 59 10.36 15.79 -3.18
C SER A 59 10.74 14.33 -3.44
N SER A 60 10.62 13.94 -4.71
CA SER A 60 10.81 12.57 -5.16
C SER A 60 11.27 12.55 -6.60
N ILE A 61 11.93 11.46 -6.97
CA ILE A 61 12.47 11.26 -8.30
C ILE A 61 11.59 10.24 -9.01
N LEU A 62 11.12 10.59 -10.20
CA LEU A 62 10.32 9.70 -11.04
C LEU A 62 11.25 9.00 -12.03
N LEU A 63 11.35 7.67 -11.90
CA LEU A 63 12.17 6.84 -12.76
C LEU A 63 11.27 6.01 -13.68
N LYS A 64 11.71 5.87 -14.92
CA LYS A 64 11.11 4.96 -15.90
C LYS A 64 12.12 3.88 -16.24
N ASP A 65 11.69 2.64 -16.28
CA ASP A 65 12.53 1.52 -16.69
C ASP A 65 12.92 1.68 -18.16
N PRO A 66 14.23 1.72 -18.50
CA PRO A 66 14.67 1.75 -19.90
C PRO A 66 14.37 0.44 -20.64
N ASN A 67 14.22 -0.69 -19.92
CA ASN A 67 13.94 -2.00 -20.50
C ASN A 67 12.70 -2.64 -19.83
N PRO A 68 11.52 -2.01 -19.97
CA PRO A 68 10.33 -2.43 -19.25
C PRO A 68 9.85 -3.82 -19.71
N PRO A 69 9.15 -4.56 -18.84
CA PRO A 69 8.45 -5.78 -19.25
C PRO A 69 7.48 -5.51 -20.41
N LEU A 70 7.42 -6.44 -21.36
CA LEU A 70 6.49 -6.34 -22.50
C LEU A 70 5.05 -6.70 -22.14
N ASP A 71 4.86 -7.44 -21.06
CA ASP A 71 3.54 -7.85 -20.58
C ASP A 71 2.77 -6.65 -20.01
N SER A 72 1.57 -6.40 -20.54
CA SER A 72 0.66 -5.36 -20.06
C SER A 72 0.22 -5.57 -18.61
N GLN A 73 0.21 -6.81 -18.11
CA GLN A 73 -0.08 -7.08 -16.69
C GLN A 73 1.00 -6.54 -15.75
N LEU A 74 2.19 -6.24 -16.30
CA LEU A 74 3.33 -5.70 -15.58
C LEU A 74 3.52 -4.20 -15.81
N ASP A 75 2.53 -3.50 -16.40
CA ASP A 75 2.61 -2.06 -16.68
C ASP A 75 2.88 -1.23 -15.42
N LEU A 76 2.42 -1.68 -14.24
CA LEU A 76 2.67 -1.04 -12.95
C LEU A 76 4.16 -0.97 -12.59
N TYR A 77 4.97 -1.88 -13.13
CA TYR A 77 6.39 -2.02 -12.80
C TYR A 77 7.31 -1.26 -13.76
N LYS A 78 6.75 -0.54 -14.74
CA LYS A 78 7.52 0.24 -15.72
C LYS A 78 8.05 1.56 -15.15
N THR A 79 7.54 1.99 -14.01
CA THR A 79 7.95 3.22 -13.33
C THR A 79 8.17 2.99 -11.85
N ALA A 80 9.01 3.82 -11.25
CA ALA A 80 9.23 3.84 -9.80
C ALA A 80 9.34 5.28 -9.31
N ARG A 81 8.88 5.53 -8.08
CA ARG A 81 9.16 6.76 -7.35
C ARG A 81 10.25 6.47 -6.33
N VAL A 82 11.32 7.26 -6.38
CA VAL A 82 12.43 7.16 -5.44
C VAL A 82 12.39 8.36 -4.50
N PHE A 83 12.51 8.08 -3.21
CA PHE A 83 12.64 9.07 -2.16
C PHE A 83 14.08 9.07 -1.67
N THR A 84 14.71 10.25 -1.64
CA THR A 84 16.08 10.43 -1.15
C THR A 84 16.12 10.89 0.31
N ARG A 85 14.95 11.06 0.92
CA ARG A 85 14.73 11.44 2.31
C ARG A 85 13.60 10.61 2.90
N PRO A 86 13.54 10.47 4.23
CA PRO A 86 12.37 9.88 4.89
C PRO A 86 11.09 10.56 4.43
N THR A 87 10.11 9.76 4.01
CA THR A 87 8.81 10.23 3.55
C THR A 87 7.71 9.37 4.16
N SER A 88 6.49 9.89 4.17
CA SER A 88 5.31 9.14 4.62
C SER A 88 4.10 9.32 3.70
N TYR A 89 3.32 8.25 3.60
CA TYR A 89 1.96 8.26 3.10
C TYR A 89 0.98 8.25 4.28
N GLU A 90 0.03 9.18 4.29
CA GLU A 90 -0.97 9.37 5.33
C GLU A 90 -2.37 9.15 4.74
N PHE A 91 -3.06 8.14 5.27
CA PHE A 91 -4.38 7.74 4.81
C PHE A 91 -5.41 8.05 5.90
N ASP A 92 -6.43 8.83 5.53
CA ASP A 92 -7.65 8.99 6.30
C ASP A 92 -8.56 7.78 6.01
N LEU A 93 -8.55 6.80 6.91
CA LEU A 93 -9.33 5.58 6.73
C LEU A 93 -10.64 5.71 7.50
N GLN A 94 -11.76 5.36 6.86
CA GLN A 94 -13.05 5.37 7.53
C GLN A 94 -13.36 4.01 8.17
N GLY A 95 -13.79 4.06 9.43
CA GLY A 95 -14.29 2.90 10.16
C GLY A 95 -13.22 2.10 10.91
N ASN A 96 -13.70 1.15 11.70
CA ASN A 96 -12.87 0.23 12.47
C ASN A 96 -12.77 -1.09 11.73
N GLY A 97 -11.56 -1.53 11.41
CA GLY A 97 -11.37 -2.77 10.66
C GLY A 97 -9.91 -3.17 10.50
N THR A 98 -9.69 -4.26 9.79
CA THR A 98 -8.35 -4.67 9.36
C THR A 98 -8.05 -4.03 8.02
N PHE A 99 -6.92 -3.32 7.94
CA PHE A 99 -6.43 -2.73 6.70
C PHE A 99 -5.28 -3.57 6.16
N VAL A 100 -5.23 -3.75 4.84
CA VAL A 100 -4.17 -4.48 4.16
C VAL A 100 -3.40 -3.52 3.27
N ILE A 101 -2.09 -3.50 3.46
CA ILE A 101 -1.18 -2.67 2.68
C ILE A 101 -0.38 -3.59 1.76
N ARG A 102 -0.45 -3.33 0.46
CA ARG A 102 0.32 -4.05 -0.56
C ARG A 102 1.30 -3.08 -1.22
N LEU A 103 2.57 -3.29 -0.94
CA LEU A 103 3.66 -2.53 -1.54
C LEU A 103 4.23 -3.30 -2.72
N HIS A 104 4.46 -2.59 -3.82
CA HIS A 104 4.96 -3.16 -5.07
C HIS A 104 6.39 -2.66 -5.31
N PHE A 105 7.34 -3.59 -5.34
CA PHE A 105 8.75 -3.29 -5.61
C PHE A 105 9.21 -4.07 -6.84
N TYR A 106 9.77 -3.35 -7.81
CA TYR A 106 10.37 -3.96 -8.99
C TYR A 106 11.69 -3.23 -9.28
N PRO A 107 12.85 -3.90 -9.10
CA PRO A 107 14.13 -3.25 -9.26
C PRO A 107 14.52 -3.14 -10.73
N PHE A 108 15.00 -1.96 -11.12
CA PHE A 108 15.63 -1.67 -12.41
C PHE A 108 16.69 -0.57 -12.26
N SER A 109 17.51 -0.35 -13.28
CA SER A 109 18.49 0.75 -13.31
C SER A 109 18.04 1.83 -14.29
N SER A 110 18.00 3.09 -13.85
CA SER A 110 17.57 4.21 -14.69
C SER A 110 18.14 5.55 -14.19
N GLN A 111 18.47 6.45 -15.12
CA GLN A 111 18.96 7.81 -14.82
C GLN A 111 20.13 7.86 -13.80
N GLY A 112 21.00 6.85 -13.80
CA GLY A 112 22.13 6.76 -12.84
C GLY A 112 21.77 6.17 -11.47
N TYR A 113 20.49 5.86 -11.22
CA TYR A 113 20.03 5.15 -10.03
C TYR A 113 19.95 3.65 -10.29
N ASN A 114 20.47 2.84 -9.37
CA ASN A 114 20.40 1.39 -9.41
C ASN A 114 19.46 0.89 -8.29
N LEU A 115 18.24 0.51 -8.64
CA LEU A 115 17.25 0.04 -7.65
C LEU A 115 17.53 -1.39 -7.17
N PHE A 116 18.40 -2.16 -7.83
CA PHE A 116 18.82 -3.48 -7.35
C PHE A 116 19.64 -3.40 -6.06
N SER A 117 20.31 -2.27 -5.81
CA SER A 117 21.09 -2.01 -4.60
C SER A 117 20.35 -1.13 -3.58
N ALA A 118 19.05 -0.89 -3.76
CA ALA A 118 18.29 -0.05 -2.86
C ALA A 118 18.14 -0.73 -1.48
N VAL A 119 18.41 0.03 -0.41
CA VAL A 119 18.21 -0.38 0.98
C VAL A 119 17.36 0.68 1.66
N PHE A 120 16.24 0.26 2.24
CA PHE A 120 15.30 1.12 2.92
C PHE A 120 14.50 0.31 3.94
N ASP A 121 14.00 1.00 4.95
CA ASP A 121 13.07 0.45 5.91
C ASP A 121 11.66 0.98 5.65
N VAL A 122 10.67 0.13 5.88
CA VAL A 122 9.26 0.51 5.82
C VAL A 122 8.60 0.24 7.17
N SER A 123 7.94 1.25 7.72
CA SER A 123 7.19 1.14 8.97
C SER A 123 5.78 1.68 8.80
N GLY A 124 4.80 1.02 9.41
CA GLY A 124 3.42 1.48 9.46
C GLY A 124 2.97 1.73 10.89
N GLN A 125 2.26 2.83 11.13
CA GLN A 125 1.67 3.10 12.45
C GLN A 125 0.23 3.61 12.33
N LEU A 126 -0.60 3.13 13.26
CA LEU A 126 -1.95 3.62 13.53
C LEU A 126 -1.90 4.88 14.39
N CYS A 127 -2.54 5.93 13.90
CA CYS A 127 -2.67 7.21 14.56
C CYS A 127 -4.15 7.52 14.82
N TYR A 128 -4.55 7.49 16.09
CA TYR A 128 -5.88 7.93 16.52
C TYR A 128 -5.82 9.42 16.84
N LEU A 129 -6.30 10.25 15.93
CA LEU A 129 -6.64 11.64 16.24
C LEU A 129 -8.17 11.70 16.44
N GLU A 130 -8.66 12.51 17.37
CA GLU A 130 -10.12 12.66 17.58
C GLU A 130 -10.85 13.01 16.26
N PRO A 131 -12.15 12.69 16.16
CA PRO A 131 -12.63 11.43 15.58
C PRO A 131 -12.18 11.25 14.12
N GLY A 132 -11.14 10.45 13.91
CA GLY A 132 -10.66 9.99 12.60
C GLY A 132 -9.44 9.10 12.75
N LEU A 133 -9.50 7.88 12.24
CA LEU A 133 -8.38 6.95 12.26
C LEU A 133 -7.44 7.27 11.08
N GLN A 134 -6.24 7.77 11.37
CA GLN A 134 -5.20 7.96 10.36
C GLN A 134 -4.20 6.81 10.39
N TRP A 135 -3.76 6.35 9.21
CA TRP A 135 -2.67 5.38 9.06
C TRP A 135 -1.52 6.03 8.33
N THR A 136 -0.31 5.91 8.87
CA THR A 136 0.90 6.44 8.25
C THR A 136 1.84 5.30 7.86
N VAL A 137 2.24 5.24 6.60
CA VAL A 137 3.32 4.35 6.12
C VAL A 137 4.53 5.19 5.78
N GLY A 138 5.59 5.07 6.58
CA GLY A 138 6.87 5.72 6.35
C GLY A 138 7.85 4.84 5.59
N ALA A 139 8.64 5.43 4.70
CA ALA A 139 9.84 4.82 4.13
C ALA A 139 11.05 5.71 4.42
N SER A 140 12.10 5.15 5.00
CA SER A 140 13.34 5.86 5.37
C SER A 140 14.59 5.17 4.82
N VAL A 141 15.57 5.95 4.40
CA VAL A 141 16.91 5.50 4.01
C VAL A 141 17.89 5.95 5.09
N GLY A 142 18.50 5.00 5.82
CA GLY A 142 19.49 5.26 6.88
C GLY A 142 19.02 4.91 8.29
N GLU A 143 19.95 4.34 9.09
CA GLU A 143 19.72 3.54 10.29
C GLU A 143 18.91 4.24 11.40
N ARG A 144 17.78 3.61 11.73
CA ARG A 144 17.02 3.72 12.99
C ARG A 144 16.16 4.99 13.13
N LEU A 145 14.85 4.83 12.94
CA LEU A 145 13.84 5.80 13.38
C LEU A 145 12.96 5.21 14.49
N GLN A 146 12.78 5.98 15.57
CA GLN A 146 11.89 5.67 16.68
C GLN A 146 10.48 6.22 16.41
N ASN A 147 9.48 5.38 16.70
CA ASN A 147 8.05 5.70 16.81
C ASN A 147 7.80 7.04 17.50
N GLN A 148 6.92 7.87 16.93
CA GLN A 148 5.87 8.59 17.68
C GLN A 148 4.80 9.04 16.69
N CYS A 149 3.60 8.49 16.84
CA CYS A 149 2.41 9.12 16.30
C CYS A 149 2.13 10.38 17.14
N GLY A 150 2.34 11.55 16.53
CA GLY A 150 2.14 12.85 17.17
C GLY A 150 3.40 13.70 17.20
N ARG A 151 3.42 14.71 16.32
CA ARG A 151 4.34 15.86 16.32
C ARG A 151 5.81 15.49 16.11
N ILE A 152 6.26 15.62 14.85
CA ILE A 152 7.69 15.70 14.53
C ILE A 152 8.27 16.89 15.31
N GLN A 153 9.04 16.60 16.36
CA GLN A 153 10.00 17.55 16.91
C GLN A 153 11.21 17.52 15.98
N ASN A 154 11.57 18.69 15.44
CA ASN A 154 12.74 18.86 14.57
C ASN A 154 13.98 18.31 15.28
N HIS A 155 14.48 17.15 14.83
CA HIS A 155 15.82 16.71 15.15
C HIS A 155 16.62 16.64 13.86
N THR A 156 17.42 17.69 13.65
CA THR A 156 18.49 17.73 12.66
C THR A 156 19.58 16.78 13.13
N PHE A 157 19.75 15.65 12.44
CA PHE A 157 20.95 14.83 12.60
C PHE A 157 21.99 15.26 11.57
N LYS A 158 23.18 15.54 12.07
CA LYS A 158 24.33 16.12 11.38
C LYS A 158 25.06 15.07 10.54
#